data_AF-A0A7V3PLW0-F1
#
_entry.id   AF-A0A7V3PLW0-F1
#
_cell.length_a   1.000
_cell.length_b   1.000
_cell.length_c   1.000
_cell.angle_alpha   90.00
_cell.angle_beta   90.00
_cell.angle_gamma   90.00
#
_symmetry.space_group_name_H-M   'P 1'
#
loop_
_entity.id
_entity.type
_entity.pdbx_description
1 polymer ?
#
loop_
_entity_poly.entity_id
_entity_poly.type
_entity_poly.pdbx_seq_one_letter_code
_entity_poly.pdbx_strand_id
1 'polypeptide(L)' 'GATPSEAVSWGKVDPNKLPDSVVCYLDSTVAMPIITSYALAKRKPRKLKRLYGRIPEMMDTLVKLHEKSLKKVKNW' A
#
# COMPACT_ATOMS: atom_id res chain seq x y z
N GLY A 1 8.55 -19.06 -2.29
CA GLY A 1 9.18 -18.86 -3.61
C GLY A 1 8.20 -18.50 -4.71
N ALA A 2 6.92 -18.24 -4.40
CA ALA A 2 5.94 -17.72 -5.36
C ALA A 2 6.43 -16.42 -5.99
N THR A 3 6.23 -16.27 -7.30
CA THR A 3 6.68 -15.08 -8.04
C THR A 3 5.68 -13.93 -7.86
N PRO A 4 6.11 -12.67 -8.04
CA PRO A 4 5.19 -11.53 -8.05
C PRO A 4 4.04 -11.70 -9.06
N SER A 5 4.28 -12.37 -10.18
CA SER A 5 3.25 -12.70 -11.18
C SER A 5 2.17 -13.63 -10.64
N GLU A 6 2.53 -14.54 -9.73
CA GLU A 6 1.55 -15.37 -9.04
C GLU A 6 0.68 -14.54 -8.10
N ALA A 7 1.22 -13.52 -7.44
CA ALA A 7 0.42 -12.62 -6.61
C ALA A 7 -0.60 -11.78 -7.41
N VAL A 8 -0.34 -11.56 -8.71
CA VAL A 8 -1.28 -10.90 -9.63
C VAL A 8 -2.49 -11.78 -9.94
N SER A 9 -2.33 -13.10 -10.10
CA SER A 9 -3.45 -14.00 -10.43
C SER A 9 -4.50 -14.08 -9.30
N TRP A 10 -4.08 -13.84 -8.06
CA TRP A 10 -4.96 -13.74 -6.89
C TRP A 10 -5.49 -12.32 -6.63
N GLY A 11 -5.15 -11.34 -7.47
CA GLY A 11 -5.55 -9.94 -7.29
C GLY A 11 -4.91 -9.21 -6.11
N LYS A 12 -3.84 -9.77 -5.52
CA LYS A 12 -3.10 -9.14 -4.39
C LYS A 12 -2.18 -8.01 -4.86
N VAL A 13 -1.69 -8.12 -6.09
CA VAL A 13 -0.82 -7.13 -6.74
C VAL A 13 -1.54 -6.60 -7.97
N ASP A 14 -1.52 -5.29 -8.14
CA ASP A 14 -2.00 -4.61 -9.34
C ASP A 14 -1.16 -5.05 -10.55
N PRO A 15 -1.76 -5.62 -11.61
CA PRO A 15 -1.03 -6.05 -12.80
C PRO A 15 -0.15 -4.95 -13.42
N ASN A 16 -0.58 -3.69 -13.34
CA ASN A 16 0.16 -2.55 -13.91
C ASN A 16 1.45 -2.24 -13.14
N LYS A 17 1.58 -2.75 -11.91
CA LYS A 17 2.76 -2.56 -11.04
C LYS A 17 3.74 -3.73 -11.08
N LEU A 18 3.44 -4.78 -11.85
CA LEU A 18 4.31 -5.94 -12.00
C LEU A 18 5.69 -5.57 -12.58
N PRO A 19 5.82 -4.66 -13.58
CA PRO A 19 7.13 -4.24 -14.10
C PRO A 19 8.03 -3.55 -13.06
N ASP A 20 7.45 -2.97 -12.01
CA ASP A 20 8.20 -2.31 -10.93
C ASP A 20 8.64 -3.27 -9.83
N SER A 21 8.28 -4.56 -9.92
CA SER A 21 8.58 -5.55 -8.90
C SER A 21 9.92 -6.25 -9.15
N VAL A 22 10.70 -6.47 -8.09
CA VAL A 22 11.99 -7.17 -8.13
C VAL A 22 12.00 -8.26 -7.07
N VAL A 23 12.51 -9.44 -7.42
CA VAL A 23 12.75 -10.55 -6.49
C VAL A 23 14.25 -10.76 -6.35
N CYS A 24 14.77 -10.61 -5.14
CA CYS A 24 16.16 -10.92 -4.82
C CYS A 24 16.24 -12.30 -4.16
N TYR A 25 16.91 -13.25 -4.81
CA TYR A 25 17.25 -14.54 -4.19
C TYR A 25 18.52 -14.40 -3.36
N LEU A 26 18.38 -13.72 -2.21
CA LEU A 26 19.46 -13.43 -1.26
C LEU A 26 18.90 -13.55 0.17
N ASP A 27 19.75 -13.92 1.12
CA ASP A 27 19.38 -13.95 2.53
C ASP A 27 19.05 -12.54 3.07
N SER A 28 17.97 -12.44 3.84
CA SER A 28 17.46 -11.16 4.33
C SER A 28 18.41 -10.49 5.31
N THR A 29 19.23 -11.25 6.04
CA THR A 29 20.21 -10.69 6.98
C THR A 29 21.31 -9.90 6.26
N VAL A 30 21.55 -10.20 4.98
CA VAL A 30 22.48 -9.47 4.12
C VAL A 30 21.75 -8.34 3.36
N ALA A 31 20.63 -8.65 2.71
CA ALA A 31 19.92 -7.71 1.84
C ALA A 31 19.33 -6.51 2.60
N MET A 32 18.69 -6.78 3.74
CA MET A 32 17.91 -5.79 4.49
C MET A 32 18.76 -4.63 5.03
N PRO A 33 19.91 -4.83 5.71
CA PRO A 33 20.69 -3.71 6.23
C PRO A 33 21.24 -2.80 5.12
N ILE A 34 21.64 -3.37 3.96
CA ILE A 34 22.16 -2.60 2.82
C ILE A 34 21.08 -1.68 2.26
N ILE A 35 19.90 -2.23 1.93
CA ILE A 35 18.80 -1.45 1.36
C ILE A 35 18.31 -0.41 2.37
N THR A 36 18.23 -0.77 3.66
CA THR A 36 17.79 0.13 4.73
C THR A 36 18.75 1.30 4.90
N SER A 37 20.06 1.03 4.97
CA SER A 37 21.10 2.07 5.05
C SER A 37 21.03 3.04 3.88
N TYR A 38 20.94 2.50 2.65
CA TYR A 38 20.83 3.32 1.45
C TYR A 38 19.56 4.19 1.46
N ALA A 39 18.40 3.59 1.75
CA ALA A 39 17.12 4.29 1.76
C ALA A 39 17.12 5.43 2.79
N LEU A 40 17.61 5.18 4.00
CA LEU A 40 17.67 6.19 5.06
C LEU A 40 18.67 7.32 4.74
N ALA A 41 19.82 6.99 4.13
CA ALA A 41 20.83 7.99 3.78
C ALA A 41 20.38 8.90 2.63
N LYS A 42 19.60 8.39 1.67
CA LYS A 42 19.20 9.13 0.46
C LYS A 42 17.86 9.84 0.57
N ARG A 43 16.94 9.41 1.45
CA ARG A 43 15.61 10.03 1.60
C ARG A 43 15.53 10.99 2.78
N LYS A 44 14.97 12.18 2.52
CA LYS A 44 14.51 13.08 3.58
C LYS A 44 13.40 12.41 4.41
N PRO A 45 13.32 12.66 5.73
CA PRO A 45 12.24 12.16 6.57
C PRO A 45 10.86 12.51 6.01
N ARG A 46 9.93 11.55 6.05
CA ARG A 46 8.55 11.79 5.60
C ARG A 46 7.85 12.72 6.58
N LYS A 47 7.14 13.74 6.07
CA LYS A 47 6.29 14.61 6.89
C LYS A 47 5.27 13.76 7.66
N LEU A 48 5.17 13.97 8.97
CA LEU A 48 4.19 13.29 9.82
C LEU A 48 2.77 13.61 9.36
N LYS A 49 1.99 12.57 9.09
CA LYS A 49 0.60 12.70 8.63
C LYS A 49 -0.39 13.07 9.76
N ARG A 50 -0.01 12.89 11.03
CA ARG A 50 -0.81 13.18 12.24
C ARG A 50 -2.26 12.67 12.15
N LEU A 51 -2.42 11.41 11.73
CA LEU A 51 -3.72 10.83 11.39
C LEU A 51 -4.67 10.68 12.59
N TYR A 52 -4.14 10.54 13.82
CA TYR A 52 -4.99 10.42 15.01
C TYR A 52 -5.94 11.61 15.19
N GLY A 53 -5.47 12.84 14.92
CA GLY A 53 -6.33 14.03 14.98
C GLY A 53 -7.38 14.10 13.86
N ARG A 54 -7.24 13.28 12.82
CA ARG A 54 -8.12 13.25 11.65
C ARG A 54 -9.13 12.11 11.68
N ILE A 55 -9.15 11.30 12.74
CA ILE A 55 -10.07 10.16 12.87
C ILE A 55 -11.54 10.60 12.69
N PRO A 56 -12.04 11.69 13.31
CA PRO A 56 -13.43 12.10 13.16
C PRO A 56 -13.79 12.44 11.70
N GLU A 57 -12.93 13.20 11.01
CA GLU A 57 -13.05 13.58 9.60
C GLU A 57 -13.08 12.34 8.69
N MET A 58 -12.17 11.39 8.93
CA MET A 58 -12.09 10.16 8.16
C MET A 58 -13.33 9.28 8.38
N MET A 59 -13.84 9.21 9.60
CA MET A 59 -15.05 8.44 9.90
C MET A 59 -16.29 9.05 9.22
N ASP A 60 -16.47 10.37 9.29
CA ASP A 60 -17.54 11.07 8.58
C ASP A 60 -17.48 10.83 7.07
N THR A 61 -16.27 10.85 6.50
CA THR A 61 -16.05 10.53 5.08
C THR A 61 -16.50 9.10 4.75
N LEU A 62 -16.15 8.12 5.58
CA LEU A 62 -16.56 6.73 5.39
C LEU A 62 -18.08 6.56 5.44
N VAL A 63 -18.74 7.19 6.42
CA VAL A 63 -20.21 7.14 6.57
C VAL A 63 -20.89 7.71 5.33
N LYS A 64 -20.48 8.91 4.88
CA LYS A 64 -21.03 9.55 3.67
C LYS A 64 -20.86 8.70 2.41
N LEU A 65 -19.68 8.09 2.25
CA LEU A 65 -19.41 7.20 1.11
C LEU A 65 -20.27 5.93 1.17
N HIS A 66 -20.46 5.37 2.35
CA HIS A 66 -21.33 4.21 2.55
C HIS A 66 -22.79 4.53 2.21
N GLU A 67 -23.33 5.64 2.73
CA GLU A 67 -24.69 6.09 2.41
C GLU A 67 -24.88 6.30 0.91
N LYS A 68 -23.89 6.91 0.23
CA LYS A 68 -23.91 7.09 -1.22
C LYS A 68 -23.92 5.76 -1.96
N SER A 69 -23.16 4.77 -1.49
CA SER A 69 -23.15 3.42 -2.05
C SER A 69 -24.51 2.74 -1.90
N LEU A 70 -25.16 2.83 -0.74
CA LEU A 70 -26.50 2.28 -0.51
C LEU A 70 -27.55 2.92 -1.43
N LYS A 71 -27.50 4.24 -1.61
CA LYS A 71 -28.40 4.95 -2.54
C LYS A 71 -28.19 4.53 -3.99
N LYS A 72 -26.95 4.28 -4.41
CA LYS A 72 -26.62 3.80 -5.76
C LYS A 72 -27.20 2.40 -6.01
N VAL A 73 -27.12 1.51 -5.02
CA VAL A 73 -27.68 0.15 -5.07
C VAL A 73 -29.21 0.18 -5.10
N LYS A 74 -29.85 1.11 -4.38
CA LYS A 74 -31.31 1.25 -4.33
C LYS A 74 -31.95 1.87 -5.59
N ASN A 75 -31.15 2.57 -6.39
CA ASN A 75 -31.56 3.22 -7.65
C ASN A 75 -31.24 2.39 -8.90
N TRP A 76 -30.79 1.14 -8.72
CA TRP A 76 -30.68 0.09 -9.74
C TRP A 76 -31.89 -0.84 -9.61
#